data_AF-M1ZWZ0-F1
#
_entry.id   AF-M1ZWZ0-F1
#
_cell.length_a   1.000
_cell.length_b   1.000
_cell.length_c   1.000
_cell.angle_alpha   90.00
_cell.angle_beta   90.00
_cell.angle_gamma   90.00
#
_symmetry.space_group_name_H-M   'P 1'
#
loop_
_entity.id
_entity.type
_entity.pdbx_description
1 polymer ?
#
loop_
_entity_poly.entity_id
_entity_poly.type
_entity_poly.pdbx_seq_one_letter_code
_entity_poly.pdbx_strand_id
1 'polypeptide(L)'
;MYIQNQYQNLCNLLMSGCIPQPIRDGAGATDIGPRDILRDLENPDMLVPPSTDTGLIPNLKFSFSDTNMTIRPGGWSREITVRELPIATTMAGVNMRLTPGGVREVHWHQQSEWSYMLKGSARITAV
;
A
#
# COMPACT_ATOMS: atom_id res chain seq x y z
N MET A 1 -11.67 10.43 -7.62
CA MET A 1 -13.06 10.04 -7.26
C MET A 1 -13.19 8.58 -6.78
N TYR A 2 -12.23 7.67 -7.08
CA TYR A 2 -12.28 6.25 -6.65
C TYR A 2 -11.94 6.00 -5.17
N ILE A 3 -11.07 6.83 -4.57
CA ILE A 3 -10.53 6.60 -3.22
C ILE A 3 -11.56 6.93 -2.12
N GLN A 4 -12.41 7.96 -2.30
CA GLN A 4 -13.43 8.32 -1.28
C GLN A 4 -14.51 7.24 -1.11
N ASN A 5 -14.79 6.45 -2.14
CA ASN A 5 -15.85 5.44 -2.11
C ASN A 5 -15.45 4.20 -1.27
N GLN A 6 -14.16 3.88 -1.22
CA GLN A 6 -13.63 2.78 -0.40
C GLN A 6 -13.72 3.10 1.09
N TYR A 7 -13.36 4.33 1.49
CA TYR A 7 -13.47 4.76 2.89
C TYR A 7 -14.93 4.81 3.38
N GLN A 8 -15.88 5.21 2.53
CA GLN A 8 -17.31 5.22 2.88
C GLN A 8 -17.85 3.80 3.10
N ASN A 9 -17.46 2.82 2.28
CA ASN A 9 -17.87 1.43 2.46
C ASN A 9 -17.25 0.79 3.72
N LEU A 10 -15.97 1.09 4.00
CA LEU A 10 -15.32 0.65 5.24
C LEU A 10 -16.00 1.24 6.48
N CYS A 11 -16.30 2.55 6.47
CA CYS A 11 -17.07 3.19 7.53
C CYS A 11 -18.45 2.55 7.71
N ASN A 12 -19.16 2.24 6.62
CA ASN A 12 -20.49 1.61 6.70
C ASN A 12 -20.43 0.18 7.27
N LEU A 13 -19.43 -0.63 6.90
CA LEU A 13 -19.23 -1.96 7.50
C LEU A 13 -18.92 -1.86 8.99
N LEU A 14 -18.04 -0.95 9.39
CA LEU A 14 -17.70 -0.72 10.79
C LEU A 14 -18.89 -0.26 11.62
N MET A 15 -19.73 0.63 11.07
CA MET A 15 -20.94 1.12 11.73
C MET A 15 -22.04 0.06 11.81
N SER A 16 -22.05 -0.93 10.90
CA SER A 16 -23.01 -2.04 10.91
C SER A 16 -22.72 -3.11 11.97
N GLY A 17 -21.52 -3.11 12.59
CA GLY A 17 -21.08 -4.16 13.51
C GLY A 17 -20.78 -5.51 12.84
N CYS A 18 -20.79 -5.57 11.50
CA CYS A 18 -20.47 -6.78 10.76
C CYS A 18 -18.95 -7.02 10.77
N ILE A 19 -18.52 -7.98 11.60
CA ILE A 19 -17.13 -8.43 11.66
C ILE A 19 -16.94 -9.48 10.56
N PRO A 20 -16.08 -9.25 9.54
CA PRO A 20 -15.89 -10.22 8.47
C PRO A 20 -15.28 -11.51 9.01
N GLN A 21 -15.70 -12.65 8.44
CA GLN A 21 -15.26 -13.98 8.86
C GLN A 21 -14.72 -14.75 7.66
N PRO A 22 -13.70 -15.61 7.84
CA PRO A 22 -13.14 -16.43 6.76
C PRO A 22 -14.06 -17.62 6.44
N ILE A 23 -15.27 -17.34 5.95
CA ILE A 23 -16.32 -18.33 5.65
C ILE A 23 -16.83 -18.13 4.22
N ARG A 24 -16.93 -19.23 3.47
CA ARG A 24 -17.44 -19.25 2.09
C ARG A 24 -18.12 -20.56 1.78
N ASP A 25 -19.37 -20.53 1.34
CA ASP A 25 -20.09 -21.67 0.75
C ASP A 25 -19.96 -23.00 1.54
N GLY A 26 -20.11 -22.93 2.87
CA GLY A 26 -20.01 -24.09 3.75
C GLY A 26 -18.59 -24.51 4.13
N ALA A 27 -17.57 -23.78 3.69
CA ALA A 27 -16.18 -23.93 4.12
C ALA A 27 -15.74 -22.75 5.02
N GLY A 28 -14.71 -22.99 5.83
CA GLY A 28 -14.18 -22.00 6.78
C GLY A 28 -14.83 -22.08 8.17
N ALA A 29 -14.50 -21.11 9.03
CA ALA A 29 -15.01 -21.03 10.40
C ALA A 29 -14.92 -19.59 10.93
N THR A 30 -15.57 -19.31 12.07
CA THR A 30 -15.40 -18.02 12.74
C THR A 30 -14.03 -17.93 13.38
N ASP A 31 -13.37 -16.78 13.26
CA ASP A 31 -12.10 -16.48 13.90
C ASP A 31 -12.35 -15.55 15.10
N ILE A 32 -12.21 -16.14 16.28
CA ILE A 32 -12.51 -15.55 17.59
C ILE A 32 -11.26 -14.96 18.27
N GLY A 33 -10.09 -15.05 17.63
CA GLY A 33 -8.83 -14.59 18.20
C GLY A 33 -8.65 -13.06 18.13
N PRO A 34 -7.64 -12.50 18.85
CA PRO A 34 -7.23 -11.12 18.66
C PRO A 34 -6.68 -10.91 17.25
N ARG A 35 -7.27 -9.98 16.50
CA ARG A 35 -6.95 -9.73 15.09
C ARG A 35 -7.21 -8.27 14.68
N ASP A 36 -6.66 -7.86 13.55
CA ASP A 36 -6.87 -6.52 12.98
C ASP A 36 -8.05 -6.51 12.01
N ILE A 37 -9.22 -6.16 12.53
CA ILE A 37 -10.48 -6.10 11.77
C ILE A 37 -10.42 -5.08 10.63
N LEU A 38 -9.66 -3.99 10.79
CA LEU A 38 -9.53 -3.00 9.72
C LEU A 38 -8.74 -3.58 8.55
N ARG A 39 -7.68 -4.34 8.84
CA ARG A 39 -6.89 -5.01 7.81
C ARG A 39 -7.67 -6.10 7.09
N ASP A 40 -8.57 -6.78 7.78
CA ASP A 40 -9.44 -7.79 7.18
C ASP A 40 -10.42 -7.16 6.20
N LEU A 41 -11.00 -6.02 6.57
CA LEU A 41 -11.88 -5.24 5.71
C LEU A 41 -11.14 -4.66 4.49
N GLU A 42 -9.85 -4.34 4.61
CA GLU A 42 -9.00 -3.96 3.47
C GLU A 42 -8.66 -5.13 2.54
N ASN A 43 -8.83 -6.37 2.99
CA ASN A 43 -8.38 -7.59 2.30
C ASN A 43 -9.46 -8.68 2.24
N PRO A 44 -10.68 -8.40 1.73
CA PRO A 44 -11.75 -9.38 1.69
C PRO A 44 -11.36 -10.63 0.90
N ASP A 45 -10.66 -10.48 -0.23
CA ASP A 45 -10.22 -11.58 -1.09
C ASP A 45 -8.93 -12.28 -0.59
N MET A 46 -8.31 -11.81 0.49
CA MET A 46 -7.29 -12.61 1.18
C MET A 46 -7.88 -13.35 2.38
N LEU A 47 -8.84 -12.72 3.08
CA LEU A 47 -9.56 -13.35 4.18
C LEU A 47 -10.46 -14.50 3.68
N VAL A 48 -11.17 -14.24 2.59
CA VAL A 48 -12.03 -15.18 1.87
C VAL A 48 -11.58 -15.20 0.42
N PRO A 49 -10.54 -15.98 0.07
CA PRO A 49 -10.05 -16.03 -1.31
C PRO A 49 -11.11 -16.56 -2.28
N PRO A 50 -10.95 -16.40 -3.61
CA PRO A 50 -11.72 -17.13 -4.61
C PRO A 50 -11.53 -18.65 -4.51
N SER A 51 -12.51 -19.45 -4.98
CA SER A 51 -12.41 -20.92 -4.93
C SER A 51 -11.41 -21.49 -5.94
N THR A 52 -11.02 -20.67 -6.91
CA THR A 52 -10.06 -20.99 -7.96
C THR A 52 -8.61 -20.79 -7.53
N ASP A 53 -8.35 -20.12 -6.40
CA ASP A 53 -7.00 -19.91 -5.89
C ASP A 53 -6.40 -21.22 -5.37
N THR A 54 -5.13 -21.48 -5.71
CA THR A 54 -4.46 -22.72 -5.35
C THR A 54 -2.94 -22.56 -5.29
N GLY A 55 -2.30 -23.40 -4.48
CA GLY A 55 -0.85 -23.48 -4.36
C GLY A 55 -0.24 -22.40 -3.46
N LEU A 56 1.10 -22.45 -3.37
CA LEU A 56 1.89 -21.49 -2.61
C LEU A 56 2.43 -20.42 -3.56
N ILE A 57 1.99 -19.17 -3.37
CA ILE A 57 2.43 -18.01 -4.15
C ILE A 57 3.13 -17.04 -3.18
N PRO A 58 4.30 -16.46 -3.53
CA PRO A 58 4.93 -15.45 -2.70
C PRO A 58 4.03 -14.22 -2.57
N ASN A 59 4.20 -13.46 -1.48
CA ASN A 59 3.44 -12.23 -1.29
C ASN A 59 3.72 -11.22 -2.44
N LEU A 60 2.65 -10.70 -3.05
CA LEU A 60 2.70 -9.73 -4.14
C LEU A 60 2.21 -8.33 -3.72
N LYS A 61 1.92 -8.12 -2.43
CA LYS A 61 1.35 -6.87 -1.92
C LYS A 61 2.19 -6.29 -0.78
N PHE A 62 2.48 -5.00 -0.84
CA PHE A 62 2.99 -4.24 0.30
C PHE A 62 2.41 -2.82 0.29
N SER A 63 2.10 -2.26 1.47
CA SER A 63 1.54 -0.91 1.59
C SER A 63 2.63 0.09 1.97
N PHE A 64 2.67 1.26 1.32
CA PHE A 64 3.54 2.34 1.75
C PHE A 64 3.20 2.84 3.17
N SER A 65 1.98 2.60 3.68
CA SER A 65 1.61 2.96 5.05
C SER A 65 2.36 2.14 6.10
N ASP A 66 2.89 0.96 5.72
CA ASP A 66 3.62 0.07 6.61
C ASP A 66 5.14 0.34 6.56
N THR A 67 5.57 1.40 5.87
CA THR A 67 6.98 1.78 5.70
C THR A 67 7.38 2.91 6.62
N ASN A 68 8.67 2.99 6.95
CA ASN A 68 9.22 4.14 7.68
C ASN A 68 9.14 5.42 6.84
N MET A 69 8.72 6.53 7.48
CA MET A 69 8.66 7.83 6.83
C MET A 69 9.88 8.67 7.18
N THR A 70 10.62 9.11 6.15
CA THR A 70 11.66 10.12 6.28
C THR A 70 11.03 11.50 6.12
N ILE A 71 11.06 12.30 7.18
CA ILE A 71 10.49 13.65 7.22
C ILE A 71 11.63 14.67 7.29
N ARG A 72 11.60 15.66 6.41
CA ARG A 72 12.62 16.73 6.35
C ARG A 72 11.95 18.09 6.12
N PRO A 73 12.60 19.21 6.45
CA PRO A 73 12.15 20.51 5.96
C PRO A 73 11.98 20.47 4.44
N GLY A 74 10.82 20.92 3.96
CA GLY A 74 10.52 20.90 2.53
C GLY A 74 9.81 19.64 2.01
N GLY A 75 9.59 18.60 2.83
CA GLY A 75 8.88 17.41 2.36
C GLY A 75 9.02 16.12 3.18
N TRP A 76 8.64 15.02 2.56
CA TRP A 76 8.86 13.67 3.08
C TRP A 76 9.06 12.66 1.95
N SER A 77 9.67 11.54 2.28
CA SER A 77 9.80 10.37 1.42
C SER A 77 9.65 9.08 2.20
N ARG A 78 9.22 8.02 1.53
CA ARG A 78 9.18 6.65 2.04
C ARG A 78 9.33 5.68 0.88
N GLU A 79 9.84 4.50 1.13
CA GLU A 79 10.24 3.55 0.09
C GLU A 79 9.73 2.13 0.33
N ILE A 80 9.50 1.40 -0.76
CA ILE A 80 9.33 -0.04 -0.78
C ILE A 80 10.43 -0.58 -1.68
N THR A 81 11.27 -1.43 -1.11
CA THR A 81 12.40 -2.08 -1.77
C THR A 81 12.24 -3.59 -1.69
N VAL A 82 13.24 -4.32 -2.17
CA VAL A 82 13.34 -5.78 -1.98
C VAL A 82 13.31 -6.21 -0.51
N ARG A 83 13.64 -5.31 0.44
CA ARG A 83 13.58 -5.61 1.88
C ARG A 83 12.14 -5.71 2.40
N GLU A 84 11.22 -4.95 1.80
CA GLU A 84 9.80 -4.95 2.16
C GLU A 84 9.00 -5.92 1.28
N LEU A 85 9.32 -6.00 -0.02
CA LEU A 85 8.66 -6.87 -0.99
C LEU A 85 9.70 -7.70 -1.78
N PRO A 86 10.17 -8.84 -1.24
CA PRO A 86 11.30 -9.60 -1.80
C PRO A 86 11.10 -10.16 -3.20
N ILE A 87 9.85 -10.33 -3.64
CA ILE A 87 9.56 -10.78 -5.00
C ILE A 87 9.89 -9.72 -6.06
N ALA A 88 9.93 -8.44 -5.69
CA ALA A 88 10.24 -7.31 -6.57
C ALA A 88 11.76 -7.07 -6.64
N THR A 89 12.48 -7.97 -7.32
CA THR A 89 13.96 -7.96 -7.32
C THR A 89 14.59 -6.96 -8.28
N THR A 90 13.85 -6.49 -9.28
CA THR A 90 14.36 -5.61 -10.35
C THR A 90 13.86 -4.17 -10.26
N MET A 91 13.05 -3.85 -9.25
CA MET A 91 12.48 -2.51 -9.06
C MET A 91 12.30 -2.17 -7.59
N ALA A 92 12.35 -0.86 -7.29
CA ALA A 92 11.99 -0.29 -6.00
C ALA A 92 11.16 0.97 -6.25
N GLY A 93 10.32 1.34 -5.28
CA GLY A 93 9.43 2.50 -5.39
C GLY A 93 9.65 3.48 -4.25
N VAL A 94 9.72 4.77 -4.58
CA VAL A 94 9.73 5.86 -3.60
C VAL A 94 8.46 6.69 -3.76
N ASN A 95 7.73 6.89 -2.67
CA ASN A 95 6.66 7.86 -2.57
C ASN A 95 7.22 9.12 -1.90
N MET A 96 7.27 10.22 -2.66
CA MET A 96 7.86 11.48 -2.22
C MET A 96 6.86 12.63 -2.34
N ARG A 97 6.94 13.56 -1.41
CA ARG A 97 6.25 14.84 -1.44
C ARG A 97 7.22 15.98 -1.16
N LEU A 98 7.19 17.01 -1.99
CA LEU A 98 7.80 18.31 -1.71
C LEU A 98 6.70 19.34 -1.41
N THR A 99 6.98 20.27 -0.50
CA THR A 99 6.17 21.47 -0.30
C THR A 99 6.44 22.49 -1.42
N PRO A 100 5.60 23.53 -1.60
CA PRO A 100 5.92 24.62 -2.51
C PRO A 100 7.32 25.20 -2.24
N GLY A 101 8.16 25.27 -3.26
CA GLY A 101 9.57 25.71 -3.13
C GLY A 101 10.52 24.70 -2.48
N GLY A 102 10.03 23.55 -2.01
CA GLY A 102 10.86 22.46 -1.51
C GLY A 102 11.72 21.87 -2.62
N VAL A 103 12.97 21.52 -2.31
CA VAL A 103 13.95 21.01 -3.26
C VAL A 103 14.41 19.62 -2.82
N ARG A 104 14.37 18.67 -3.74
CA ARG A 104 15.17 17.45 -3.62
C ARG A 104 16.58 17.81 -4.06
N GLU A 105 17.53 17.69 -3.13
CA GLU A 105 18.95 17.99 -3.37
C GLU A 105 19.46 17.38 -4.67
N VAL A 106 20.32 18.11 -5.40
CA VAL A 106 20.96 17.62 -6.63
C VAL A 106 21.72 16.35 -6.32
N HIS A 107 21.41 15.27 -7.03
CA HIS A 107 22.04 13.97 -6.82
C HIS A 107 21.99 13.12 -8.08
N TRP A 108 22.75 12.03 -8.07
CA TRP A 108 22.69 10.94 -9.04
C TRP A 108 22.71 9.60 -8.30
N HIS A 109 22.37 8.53 -9.00
CA HIS A 109 22.48 7.16 -8.51
C HIS A 109 22.74 6.20 -9.67
N GLN A 110 23.13 4.95 -9.36
CA GLN A 110 23.48 3.94 -10.35
C GLN A 110 22.27 3.44 -11.17
N GLN A 111 21.10 3.39 -10.54
CA GLN A 111 19.85 2.89 -11.12
C GLN A 111 19.26 3.93 -12.07
N SER A 112 18.43 3.50 -13.03
CA SER A 112 17.60 4.44 -13.80
C SER A 112 16.42 4.90 -12.93
N GLU A 113 16.02 6.17 -13.07
CA GLU A 113 14.84 6.71 -12.39
C GLU A 113 13.68 6.89 -13.39
N TRP A 114 12.48 6.47 -12.99
CA TRP A 114 11.24 6.80 -13.65
C TRP A 114 10.24 7.35 -12.63
N SER A 115 9.55 8.43 -12.98
CA SER A 115 8.72 9.18 -12.05
C SER A 115 7.35 9.52 -12.65
N TYR A 116 6.30 9.47 -11.82
CA TYR A 116 4.94 9.87 -12.16
C TYR A 116 4.40 10.91 -11.18
N MET A 117 3.93 12.05 -11.69
CA MET A 117 3.42 13.15 -10.88
C MET A 117 1.97 12.89 -10.44
N LEU A 118 1.77 12.41 -9.21
CA LEU A 118 0.43 12.15 -8.66
C LEU A 118 -0.39 13.42 -8.40
N LYS A 119 0.28 14.51 -7.97
CA LYS A 119 -0.38 15.79 -7.66
C LYS A 119 0.62 16.94 -7.70
N GLY A 120 0.20 18.05 -8.32
CA GLY A 120 0.99 19.28 -8.39
C GLY A 120 1.93 19.31 -9.59
N SER A 121 3.03 20.05 -9.47
CA SER A 121 4.07 20.17 -10.50
C SER A 121 5.43 20.37 -9.85
N ALA A 122 6.49 20.04 -10.59
CA ALA A 122 7.88 20.24 -10.18
C ALA A 122 8.72 20.64 -11.40
N ARG A 123 9.83 21.31 -11.16
CA ARG A 123 10.88 21.54 -12.17
C ARG A 123 11.96 20.49 -11.98
N ILE A 124 12.36 19.84 -13.07
CA ILE A 124 13.39 18.81 -13.10
C ILE A 124 14.56 19.31 -13.94
N THR A 125 15.78 19.06 -13.48
CA THR A 125 17.03 19.30 -14.22
C THR A 125 17.79 17.97 -14.30
N ALA A 126 18.26 17.60 -15.49
CA ALA A 126 18.93 16.32 -15.74
C ALA A 126 20.14 16.51 -16.68
N VAL A 127 21.01 15.49 -16.73
CA VAL A 127 22.20 15.39 -17.61
C VAL A 127 22.08 14.20 -18.55
#